data_AF-A0A3C0A5L1-F1
#
_entry.id   AF-A0A3C0A5L1-F1
#
_cell.length_a   1.000
_cell.length_b   1.000
_cell.length_c   1.000
_cell.angle_alpha   90.00
_cell.angle_beta   90.00
_cell.angle_gamma   90.00
#
_symmetry.space_group_name_H-M   'P 1'
#
loop_
_entity.id
_entity.type
_entity.pdbx_description
1 polymer ?
#
loop_
_entity_poly.entity_id
_entity_poly.type
_entity_poly.pdbx_seq_one_letter_code
_entity_poly.pdbx_strand_id
1 'polypeptide(L)'
;MYHINFTNFYIELNKEDLEVFKRYISEIDVDYWETKYDAMPIKRKIVVSTIQNNLSLLFDRSEFDAFKNLLYLKTKTVKDNLTVLDIDYTLFLN
;
A
#
# COMPACT_ATOMS: atom_id res chain seq x y z
N MET A 1 9.21 -5.24 19.59
CA MET A 1 8.05 -5.55 18.75
C MET A 1 7.74 -4.29 17.94
N TYR A 2 7.42 -4.42 16.67
CA TYR A 2 7.13 -3.29 15.78
C TYR A 2 5.64 -3.28 15.46
N HIS A 3 5.03 -2.11 15.53
CA HIS A 3 3.61 -1.89 15.33
C HIS A 3 3.42 -1.07 14.07
N ILE A 4 2.74 -1.64 13.07
CA ILE A 4 2.45 -0.98 11.80
C ILE A 4 0.95 -0.68 11.79
N ASN A 5 0.63 0.61 11.70
CA ASN A 5 -0.73 1.08 11.53
C ASN A 5 -0.82 1.83 10.21
N PHE A 6 -1.66 1.33 9.30
CA PHE A 6 -1.82 1.91 7.97
C PHE A 6 -3.29 1.84 7.58
N THR A 7 -3.93 3.00 7.46
CA THR A 7 -5.32 3.25 7.02
C THR A 7 -6.36 2.21 7.48
N ASN A 8 -6.37 1.04 6.84
CA ASN A 8 -7.35 -0.04 6.98
C ASN A 8 -6.84 -1.28 7.73
N PHE A 9 -5.59 -1.33 8.17
CA PHE A 9 -5.06 -2.48 8.91
C PHE A 9 -4.03 -2.12 9.98
N TYR A 10 -3.86 -3.08 10.89
CA TYR A 10 -2.88 -3.06 11.95
C TYR A 10 -2.17 -4.41 12.01
N ILE A 11 -0.83 -4.40 12.04
CA ILE A 11 -0.02 -5.62 12.12
C ILE A 11 1.10 -5.40 13.12
N GLU A 12 1.37 -6.44 13.90
CA GLU A 12 2.50 -6.50 14.82
C GLU A 12 3.53 -7.50 14.30
N LEU A 13 4.79 -7.06 14.18
CA LEU A 13 5.88 -7.88 13.67
C LEU A 13 7.04 -7.89 14.65
N ASN A 14 7.73 -9.02 14.75
CA ASN A 14 9.05 -9.05 15.37
C ASN A 14 10.09 -8.43 14.40
N LYS A 15 11.34 -8.29 14.84
CA LYS A 15 12.39 -7.65 14.02
C LYS A 15 12.71 -8.46 12.76
N GLU A 16 12.79 -9.77 12.87
CA GLU A 16 13.10 -10.66 11.75
C GLU A 16 11.97 -10.67 10.73
N ASP A 17 10.73 -10.79 11.20
CA ASP A 17 9.53 -10.74 10.37
C ASP A 17 9.44 -9.41 9.62
N LEU A 18 9.74 -8.29 10.29
CA LEU A 18 9.73 -6.97 9.66
C LEU A 18 10.74 -6.86 8.52
N GLU A 19 11.97 -7.36 8.70
CA GLU A 19 13.00 -7.29 7.66
C GLU A 19 12.67 -8.19 6.47
N VAL A 20 12.14 -9.39 6.72
CA VAL A 20 11.64 -10.27 5.66
C VAL A 20 10.47 -9.61 4.92
N PHE A 21 9.54 -9.01 5.67
CA PHE A 21 8.36 -8.36 5.11
C PHE A 21 8.73 -7.13 4.27
N LYS A 22 9.68 -6.30 4.70
CA LYS A 22 10.22 -5.19 3.90
C LYS A 22 10.78 -5.67 2.56
N ARG A 23 11.60 -6.71 2.58
CA ARG A 23 12.18 -7.28 1.35
C ARG A 23 11.08 -7.80 0.42
N TYR A 24 10.13 -8.57 0.96
CA TYR A 24 9.00 -9.08 0.19
C TYR A 24 8.21 -7.96 -0.49
N ILE A 25 7.84 -6.91 0.26
CA ILE A 25 7.11 -5.76 -0.31
C ILE A 25 7.90 -5.05 -1.42
N SER A 26 9.23 -4.98 -1.32
CA SER A 26 10.07 -4.35 -2.35
C SER A 26 10.23 -5.18 -3.62
N GLU A 27 10.01 -6.49 -3.55
CA GLU A 27 10.06 -7.40 -4.70
C GLU A 27 8.74 -7.45 -5.48
N ILE A 28 7.68 -6.82 -4.98
CA ILE A 28 6.38 -6.80 -5.65
C ILE A 28 6.43 -5.87 -6.87
N ASP A 29 6.21 -6.47 -8.04
CA ASP A 29 6.04 -5.76 -9.31
C ASP A 29 4.63 -5.15 -9.41
N VAL A 30 4.54 -3.84 -9.15
CA VAL A 30 3.28 -3.09 -9.19
C VAL A 30 2.73 -3.01 -10.61
N ASP A 31 3.59 -2.82 -11.61
CA ASP A 31 3.20 -2.64 -13.00
C ASP A 31 2.55 -3.92 -13.55
N TYR A 32 3.07 -5.09 -13.15
CA TYR A 32 2.47 -6.38 -13.45
C TYR A 32 1.04 -6.52 -12.91
N TRP A 33 0.81 -6.17 -11.64
CA TRP A 33 -0.52 -6.29 -11.01
C TRP A 33 -1.56 -5.35 -11.63
N GLU A 34 -1.16 -4.12 -11.97
CA GLU A 34 -2.07 -3.18 -12.63
C GLU A 34 -2.44 -3.63 -14.04
N THR A 35 -1.46 -4.11 -14.81
CA THR A 35 -1.68 -4.61 -16.18
C THR A 35 -2.57 -5.86 -16.18
N LYS A 36 -2.36 -6.78 -15.23
CA LYS A 36 -3.12 -8.02 -15.11
C LYS A 36 -4.61 -7.77 -14.84
N TYR A 37 -4.93 -6.72 -14.10
CA TYR A 37 -6.30 -6.35 -13.73
C TYR A 37 -6.78 -5.07 -14.41
N ASP A 38 -6.18 -4.69 -15.55
CA ASP A 38 -6.50 -3.44 -16.23
C ASP A 38 -7.98 -3.38 -16.64
N ALA A 39 -8.50 -4.50 -17.16
CA ALA A 39 -9.89 -4.65 -17.58
C ALA A 39 -10.90 -4.79 -16.42
N MET A 40 -10.46 -4.84 -15.16
CA MET A 40 -11.36 -4.95 -14.01
C MET A 40 -11.65 -3.57 -13.40
N PRO A 41 -12.92 -3.23 -13.12
CA PRO A 41 -13.31 -1.96 -12.50
C PRO A 41 -13.08 -1.99 -10.97
N ILE A 42 -11.91 -2.44 -10.54
CA ILE A 42 -11.53 -2.55 -9.13
C ILE A 42 -10.39 -1.56 -8.87
N LYS A 43 -10.55 -0.72 -7.84
CA LYS A 43 -9.57 0.32 -7.48
C LYS A 43 -8.27 -0.27 -6.90
N ARG A 44 -8.39 -1.24 -5.99
CA ARG A 44 -7.25 -1.92 -5.35
C ARG A 44 -6.87 -3.18 -6.12
N LYS A 45 -5.83 -3.09 -6.95
CA LYS A 45 -5.38 -4.17 -7.84
C LYS A 45 -4.16 -4.95 -7.31
N ILE A 46 -3.41 -4.36 -6.38
CA ILE A 46 -2.18 -4.95 -5.85
C ILE A 46 -2.57 -5.80 -4.63
N VAL A 47 -2.32 -7.11 -4.73
CA VAL A 47 -2.59 -8.06 -3.65
C VAL A 47 -1.28 -8.51 -3.02
N VAL A 48 -1.16 -8.29 -1.72
CA VAL A 48 -0.03 -8.73 -0.90
C VAL A 48 -0.51 -9.87 -0.02
N SER A 49 -0.07 -11.08 -0.31
CA SER A 49 -0.35 -12.24 0.54
C SER A 49 0.53 -12.17 1.78
N THR A 50 -0.09 -12.28 2.96
CA THR A 50 0.68 -12.38 4.21
C THR A 50 1.03 -13.84 4.50
N ILE A 51 1.88 -14.07 5.51
CA ILE A 51 2.20 -15.42 6.00
C ILE A 51 0.94 -16.10 6.60
N GLN A 52 -0.06 -15.31 7.00
CA GLN A 52 -1.34 -15.82 7.45
C GLN A 52 -2.24 -16.13 6.25
N ASN A 53 -2.61 -17.41 6.08
CA ASN A 53 -3.43 -17.88 4.97
C ASN A 53 -4.81 -17.19 4.85
N ASN A 54 -5.28 -16.55 5.92
CA ASN A 54 -6.57 -15.85 5.99
C ASN A 54 -6.45 -14.33 5.91
N LEU A 55 -5.26 -13.77 5.70
CA LEU A 55 -5.05 -12.32 5.60
C LEU A 55 -4.31 -11.97 4.31
N SER A 56 -4.96 -11.15 3.50
CA SER A 56 -4.36 -10.52 2.31
C SER A 56 -4.58 -9.02 2.39
N LEU A 57 -3.53 -8.27 2.08
CA LEU A 57 -3.59 -6.82 2.03
C LEU A 57 -3.82 -6.39 0.58
N LEU A 58 -4.74 -5.45 0.39
CA LEU A 58 -5.12 -4.93 -0.91
C LEU A 58 -4.76 -3.45 -0.98
N PHE A 59 -4.12 -3.05 -2.06
CA PHE A 59 -3.67 -1.68 -2.28
C PHE A 59 -4.00 -1.21 -3.69
N ASP A 60 -4.29 0.08 -3.84
CA ASP A 60 -4.02 0.79 -5.09
C ASP A 60 -2.54 1.25 -5.15
N ARG A 61 -2.08 1.76 -6.29
CA ARG A 61 -0.67 2.17 -6.47
C ARG A 61 -0.25 3.24 -5.45
N SER A 62 -1.10 4.25 -5.22
CA SER A 62 -0.82 5.34 -4.29
C SER A 62 -0.72 4.84 -2.85
N GLU A 63 -1.66 3.98 -2.43
CA GLU A 63 -1.66 3.31 -1.12
C GLU A 63 -0.41 2.43 -0.96
N PHE A 64 -0.02 1.66 -1.98
CA PHE A 64 1.15 0.78 -1.93
C PHE A 64 2.47 1.56 -1.83
N ASP A 65 2.59 2.68 -2.56
CA ASP A 65 3.76 3.56 -2.47
C ASP A 65 3.86 4.26 -1.12
N ALA A 66 2.74 4.75 -0.58
CA ALA A 66 2.68 5.29 0.77
C ALA A 66 3.07 4.23 1.81
N PHE A 67 2.62 2.99 1.64
CA PHE A 67 2.97 1.88 2.52
C PHE A 67 4.46 1.55 2.47
N LYS A 68 5.06 1.46 1.28
CA LYS A 68 6.52 1.31 1.12
C LYS A 68 7.28 2.42 1.85
N ASN A 69 6.87 3.67 1.67
CA ASN A 69 7.52 4.81 2.33
C ASN A 69 7.44 4.70 3.86
N LEU A 70 6.29 4.29 4.40
CA LEU A 70 6.13 4.03 5.84
C LEU A 70 7.09 2.94 6.33
N LEU A 71 7.15 1.80 5.63
CA LEU A 71 8.00 0.65 6.03
C LEU A 71 9.48 1.01 6.08
N TYR A 72 9.96 1.81 5.13
CA TYR A 72 11.35 2.25 5.07
C TYR A 72 11.65 3.50 5.91
N LEU A 73 10.66 4.01 6.65
CA LEU A 73 10.73 5.29 7.36
C LEU A 73 11.22 6.43 6.45
N LYS A 74 10.93 6.34 5.16
CA LYS A 74 11.20 7.40 4.19
C LYS A 74 10.11 8.42 4.38
N THR A 75 10.35 9.40 5.24
CA THR A 75 9.50 10.58 5.30
C THR A 75 9.55 11.25 3.93
N LYS A 76 8.39 11.38 3.27
CA LYS A 76 8.28 12.30 2.15
C LYS A 76 8.78 13.65 2.65
N THR A 77 9.87 14.14 2.09
CA THR A 77 10.34 15.51 2.33
C THR A 77 9.28 16.45 1.77
N VAL A 78 8.29 16.84 2.57
CA VAL A 78 7.36 18.02 2.52
C VAL A 78 7.18 18.77 1.18
N LYS A 79 7.24 18.14 0.00
CA LYS A 79 7.33 18.85 -1.29
C LYS A 79 6.51 18.29 -2.43
N ASP A 80 5.56 17.40 -2.16
CA ASP A 80 4.51 17.15 -3.13
C ASP A 80 3.31 18.00 -2.73
N ASN A 81 3.07 19.09 -3.46
CA ASN A 81 1.84 19.85 -3.30
C ASN A 81 0.66 18.90 -3.59
N LEU A 82 -0.31 18.83 -2.68
CA LEU A 82 -1.56 18.10 -2.90
C LEU A 82 -2.25 18.70 -4.13
N THR A 83 -2.53 17.86 -5.12
CA THR A 83 -3.31 18.20 -6.29
C THR A 83 -4.77 17.80 -6.08
N VAL A 84 -5.68 18.40 -6.84
CA VAL A 84 -7.10 18.02 -6.81
C VAL A 84 -7.29 16.55 -7.20
N LEU A 85 -6.38 15.98 -7.99
CA LEU A 85 -6.41 14.56 -8.37
C LEU A 85 -6.07 13.62 -7.21
N ASP A 86 -5.42 14.11 -6.14
CA ASP A 86 -5.15 13.33 -4.93
C ASP A 86 -6.38 13.23 -4.00
N ILE A 87 -7.43 13.99 -4.30
CA ILE A 87 -8.67 14.06 -3.50
C ILE A 87 -9.69 13.09 -4.10
N ASP A 88 -9.77 11.88 -3.55
CA ASP A 88 -10.73 10.85 -3.98
C ASP A 88 -12.11 11.07 -3.32
N TYR A 89 -12.76 12.19 -3.66
CA TYR A 89 -14.11 12.52 -3.22
C TYR A 89 -15.07 12.56 -4.41
N THR A 90 -16.19 11.88 -4.28
CA THR A 90 -17.33 12.09 -5.19
C THR A 90 -17.85 13.50 -4.99
N LEU A 91 -17.67 14.36 -6.00
CA LEU A 91 -18.19 15.72 -5.98
C LEU A 91 -19.72 15.66 -6.13
N PHE A 92 -20.43 15.98 -5.05
CA PHE A 92 -21.86 16.23 -5.12
C PHE A 92 -22.07 17.70 -5.52
N LEU A 93 -22.53 17.95 -6.75
CA LEU A 93 -23.00 19.27 -7.15
C LEU A 93 -24.41 19.48 -6.56
N ASN A 94 -24.62 20.65 -5.94
CA ASN A 94 -25.92 21.11 -5.46
C ASN A 94 -26.80 21.61 -6.61
#